data_AF-A0A958BFN4-F1
#
_entry.id   AF-A0A958BFN4-F1
#
_cell.length_a   1.000
_cell.length_b   1.000
_cell.length_c   1.000
_cell.angle_alpha   90.00
_cell.angle_beta   90.00
_cell.angle_gamma   90.00
#
_symmetry.space_group_name_H-M   'P 1'
#
loop_
_entity.id
_entity.type
_entity.pdbx_description
1 polymer ?
#
loop_
_entity_poly.entity_id
_entity_poly.type
_entity_poly.pdbx_seq_one_letter_code
_entity_poly.pdbx_strand_id
1 'polypeptide(L)' 'MKSPGVAAVLSMLAPGFGQIYAGHWLWGIFWLLVTPGFWIFSAGLLALPFHVLAAVQAANQALARA' A
#
# COMPACT_ATOMS: atom_id res chain seq x y z
N MET A 1 -16.99 -3.66 -8.44
CA MET A 1 -15.57 -4.07 -8.36
C MET A 1 -14.72 -2.83 -8.10
N LYS A 2 -13.70 -2.90 -7.24
CA LYS A 2 -12.76 -1.81 -6.96
C LYS A 2 -11.70 -1.77 -8.06
N SER A 3 -11.30 -0.59 -8.55
CA SER A 3 -10.34 -0.48 -9.66
C SER A 3 -8.91 -0.83 -9.20
N PRO A 4 -8.22 -1.79 -9.85
CA PRO A 4 -6.84 -2.12 -9.50
C PRO A 4 -5.86 -0.96 -9.69
N GLY A 5 -6.06 -0.15 -10.74
CA GLY A 5 -5.24 1.05 -10.98
C GLY A 5 -5.42 2.10 -9.88
N VAL A 6 -6.66 2.32 -9.43
CA VAL A 6 -6.94 3.23 -8.31
C VAL A 6 -6.30 2.70 -7.02
N ALA A 7 -6.40 1.40 -6.76
CA ALA A 7 -5.75 0.78 -5.60
C ALA A 7 -4.22 0.98 -5.62
N ALA A 8 -3.57 0.77 -6.77
CA ALA A 8 -2.13 1.02 -6.92
C ALA A 8 -1.75 2.47 -6.64
N VAL A 9 -2.43 3.44 -7.26
CA VAL A 9 -2.13 4.87 -7.10
C VAL A 9 -2.31 5.29 -5.64
N LEU A 10 -3.38 4.85 -4.98
CA LEU A 10 -3.61 5.15 -3.57
C LEU A 10 -2.46 4.65 -2.68
N SER A 11 -2.00 3.41 -2.88
CA SER A 11 -0.88 2.87 -2.09
C SER A 11 0.49 3.42 -2.47
N MET A 12 0.66 3.94 -3.69
CA MET A 12 1.85 4.67 -4.10
C MET A 12 1.92 6.04 -3.43
N LEU A 13 0.79 6.68 -3.13
CA LEU A 13 0.73 7.93 -2.37
C LEU A 13 0.98 7.68 -0.87
N ALA A 14 0.28 6.70 -0.31
CA ALA A 14 0.44 6.30 1.08
C ALA A 14 0.25 4.77 1.21
N PRO A 15 1.30 4.03 1.62
CA PRO A 15 1.21 2.58 1.79
C PRO A 15 0.04 2.20 2.69
N GLY A 16 -0.81 1.31 2.20
CA GLY A 16 -2.01 0.84 2.91
C GLY A 16 -3.32 1.45 2.42
N PHE A 17 -3.32 2.61 1.76
CA PHE A 17 -4.56 3.25 1.30
C PHE A 17 -5.25 2.46 0.19
N GLY A 18 -4.50 1.91 -0.75
CA GLY A 18 -5.02 1.01 -1.79
C GLY A 18 -5.59 -0.29 -1.23
N GLN A 19 -4.98 -0.83 -0.17
CA GLN A 19 -5.49 -2.00 0.55
C GLN A 19 -6.80 -1.68 1.26
N ILE A 20 -6.90 -0.55 1.96
CA ILE A 20 -8.13 -0.07 2.58
C ILE A 20 -9.21 0.13 1.51
N TYR A 21 -8.86 0.78 0.40
CA TYR A 21 -9.73 0.92 -0.75
C TYR A 21 -10.18 -0.45 -1.25
N ALA A 22 -9.32 -1.45 -1.41
CA ALA A 22 -9.72 -2.79 -1.83
C ALA A 22 -10.44 -3.61 -0.74
N GLY A 23 -10.60 -3.10 0.49
CA GLY A 23 -11.24 -3.77 1.63
C GLY A 23 -10.33 -4.76 2.37
N HIS A 24 -9.01 -4.65 2.23
CA HIS A 24 -8.01 -5.45 2.94
C HIS A 24 -7.45 -4.65 4.14
N TRP A 25 -8.31 -4.38 5.11
CA TRP A 25 -8.02 -3.49 6.24
C TRP A 25 -6.80 -3.91 7.08
N LEU A 26 -6.61 -5.22 7.34
CA LEU A 26 -5.44 -5.71 8.07
C LEU A 26 -4.13 -5.39 7.34
N TRP A 27 -4.11 -5.55 6.01
CA TRP A 27 -2.96 -5.16 5.19
C TRP A 27 -2.78 -3.66 5.12
N GLY A 28 -3.88 -2.90 5.11
CA GLY A 28 -3.85 -1.44 5.22
C GLY A 28 -3.14 -0.97 6.48
N ILE A 29 -3.56 -1.50 7.63
CA ILE A 29 -2.96 -1.19 8.94
C ILE A 29 -1.49 -1.62 8.99
N PHE A 30 -1.17 -2.82 8.49
CA PHE A 30 0.20 -3.31 8.41
C PHE A 30 1.13 -2.30 7.70
N TRP A 31 0.74 -1.84 6.51
CA TRP A 31 1.54 -0.89 5.75
C TRP A 31 1.65 0.48 6.42
N LEU A 32 0.56 0.96 7.03
CA LEU A 32 0.55 2.21 7.77
C LEU A 32 1.45 2.20 9.02
N LEU A 33 1.78 1.05 9.57
CA LEU A 33 2.72 0.93 10.70
C LEU A 33 4.15 0.69 10.24
N VAL A 34 4.34 -0.23 9.29
CA VAL A 34 5.67 -0.66 8.83
C VAL A 34 6.38 0.46 8.09
N THR A 35 5.73 1.13 7.14
CA THR A 35 6.38 2.15 6.33
C THR A 35 6.92 3.32 7.17
N PRO A 36 6.13 4.02 8.00
CA PRO A 36 6.68 5.13 8.78
C PRO A 36 7.71 4.66 9.81
N GLY A 37 7.53 3.47 10.40
CA GLY A 37 8.53 2.87 11.29
C GLY A 37 9.89 2.76 10.61
N PHE A 38 9.95 2.10 9.45
CA PHE A 38 11.20 1.97 8.70
C PHE A 38 11.70 3.30 8.13
N TRP A 39 10.80 4.23 7.78
CA TRP A 39 11.18 5.53 7.24
C TRP A 39 11.99 6.36 8.25
N ILE A 40 11.55 6.35 9.52
CA ILE A 40 12.23 7.00 10.63
C ILE A 40 13.60 6.37 10.85
N PHE A 41 13.69 5.03 10.93
CA PHE A 41 14.96 4.36 11.19
C PHE A 41 15.94 4.40 10.01
N SER A 42 15.45 4.52 8.77
CA SER A 42 16.28 4.62 7.56
C SER A 42 16.51 6.07 7.10
N ALA A 43 16.11 7.08 7.88
CA ALA A 43 16.19 8.50 7.56
C ALA A 43 15.71 8.86 6.13
N GLY A 44 14.66 8.21 5.62
CA GLY A 44 14.21 8.50 4.25
C GLY A 44 14.31 7.35 3.26
N LEU A 45 15.41 6.60 3.31
CA LEU A 45 15.93 5.86 2.17
C LEU A 45 15.03 4.71 1.70
N LEU A 46 14.32 4.06 2.61
CA LEU A 46 13.49 2.90 2.29
C LEU A 46 12.03 3.26 1.96
N ALA A 47 11.63 4.54 1.98
CA ALA A 47 10.24 4.92 1.72
C ALA A 47 9.76 4.48 0.32
N LEU A 48 10.49 4.82 -0.73
CA LEU A 48 10.03 4.55 -2.09
C LEU A 48 9.84 3.04 -2.38
N PRO A 49 10.77 2.12 -2.01
CA PRO A 49 10.54 0.69 -2.14
C PRO A 49 9.24 0.21 -1.48
N PHE A 50 8.91 0.69 -0.28
CA PHE A 50 7.67 0.30 0.40
C PHE A 50 6.43 0.82 -0.32
N HIS A 51 6.46 2.04 -0.88
CA HIS A 51 5.36 2.57 -1.70
C HIS A 51 5.12 1.72 -2.95
N VAL A 52 6.19 1.30 -3.64
CA VAL A 52 6.09 0.42 -4.82
C VAL A 52 5.53 -0.94 -4.44
N LEU A 53 6.05 -1.58 -3.39
CA LEU A 53 5.57 -2.89 -2.93
C LEU A 53 4.10 -2.83 -2.49
N ALA A 54 3.71 -1.80 -1.74
CA ALA A 54 2.34 -1.60 -1.32
C ALA A 54 1.41 -1.33 -2.51
N ALA A 55 1.85 -0.60 -3.53
CA ALA A 55 1.09 -0.34 -4.76
C ALA A 55 0.83 -1.61 -5.56
N VAL A 56 1.87 -2.43 -5.79
CA VAL A 56 1.75 -3.72 -6.49
C VAL A 56 0.82 -4.66 -5.72
N GLN A 57 0.99 -4.75 -4.39
CA GLN A 57 0.12 -5.59 -3.58
C GLN A 57 -1.34 -5.13 -3.63
N ALA A 58 -1.60 -3.82 -3.54
CA ALA A 58 -2.96 -3.26 -3.60
C ALA A 58 -3.65 -3.55 -4.94
N ALA A 59 -2.92 -3.39 -6.06
CA ALA A 59 -3.44 -3.72 -7.38
C ALA A 59 -3.79 -5.20 -7.51
N ASN A 60 -2.88 -6.10 -7.09
CA ASN A 60 -3.12 -7.54 -7.17
C ASN A 60 -4.31 -7.99 -6.30
N GLN A 61 -4.44 -7.42 -5.10
CA GLN A 61 -5.56 -7.67 -4.21
C GLN A 61 -6.89 -7.16 -4.76
N ALA A 62 -6.91 -5.98 -5.37
CA ALA A 62 -8.08 -5.44 -6.05
C ALA A 62 -8.47 -6.29 -7.26
N LEU A 63 -7.50 -6.77 -8.04
CA LEU A 63 -7.71 -7.65 -9.19
C LEU A 63 -8.28 -9.01 -8.77
N ALA A 64 -7.77 -9.61 -7.69
CA ALA A 64 -8.27 -10.89 -7.17
C ALA A 64 -9.70 -10.81 -6.60
N ARG A 65 -10.26 -9.60 -6.45
CA ARG A 65 -11.63 -9.33 -6.00
C ARG A 65 -12.54 -8.79 -7.11
N ALA A 66 -12.07 -8.74 -8.34
CA ALA A 66 -12.86 -8.43 -9.53
C ALA A 66 -13.47 -9.73 -10.06
#